data_AF-A0A6C0P614-F1
#
_entry.id   AF-A0A6C0P614-F1
#
_cell.length_a   1.000
_cell.length_b   1.000
_cell.length_c   1.000
_cell.angle_alpha   90.00
_cell.angle_beta   90.00
_cell.angle_gamma   90.00
#
_symmetry.space_group_name_H-M   'P 1'
#
loop_
_entity.id
_entity.type
_entity.pdbx_description
1 polymer ?
#
loop_
_entity_poly.entity_id
_entity_poly.type
_entity_poly.pdbx_seq_one_letter_code
_entity_poly.pdbx_strand_id
1 'polypeptide(L)'
;MVKEIVIHPVYDHAYYCFEHPEGQLTSLGDAVGVDCVIHKFVDGWMRAYKGDGTQNEDWYGWGADVLAPFDGIVADIYVNPTTNKPGHFEQSRASAIHFTHNCDETHVLYAHIMDVCVEKGEQVKAGQVVAKVGNNGFSRHPHLHIGAWRNNVPLQVRFDLSLMGKQFSAYGEGRYYK
;
A
#
# COMPACT_ATOMS: atom_id res chain seq x y z
N MET A 1 23.79 6.07 5.31
CA MET A 1 22.54 6.71 4.86
C MET A 1 21.68 5.64 4.24
N VAL A 2 20.40 5.60 4.59
CA VAL A 2 19.43 4.67 4.00
C VAL A 2 19.29 4.99 2.52
N LYS A 3 19.28 3.96 1.67
CA LYS A 3 19.03 4.13 0.22
C LYS A 3 17.52 4.25 0.00
N GLU A 4 17.10 4.96 -1.03
CA GLU A 4 15.68 5.20 -1.31
C GLU A 4 15.28 4.79 -2.72
N ILE A 5 13.97 4.63 -2.90
CA ILE A 5 13.29 4.57 -4.20
C ILE A 5 12.10 5.52 -4.19
N VAL A 6 11.88 6.22 -5.29
CA VAL A 6 10.65 6.96 -5.56
C VAL A 6 9.76 6.10 -6.46
N ILE A 7 8.54 5.82 -6.00
CA ILE A 7 7.53 5.06 -6.75
C ILE A 7 6.31 5.92 -7.08
N HIS A 8 5.45 5.43 -7.98
CA HIS A 8 4.13 5.99 -8.24
C HIS A 8 3.29 6.04 -6.95
N PRO A 9 2.45 7.07 -6.74
CA PRO A 9 1.47 7.07 -5.65
C PRO A 9 0.61 5.80 -5.65
N VAL A 10 0.48 5.16 -4.50
CA VAL A 10 -0.16 3.84 -4.39
C VAL A 10 -1.67 3.90 -4.32
N TYR A 11 -2.21 5.09 -4.12
CA TYR A 11 -3.63 5.39 -4.11
C TYR A 11 -3.91 6.63 -4.94
N ASP A 12 -5.15 6.77 -5.36
CA ASP A 12 -5.69 7.98 -5.98
C ASP A 12 -6.53 8.82 -4.98
N HIS A 13 -6.26 8.61 -3.69
CA HIS A 13 -6.86 9.24 -2.51
C HIS A 13 -5.82 10.01 -1.69
N ALA A 14 -6.28 10.79 -0.70
CA ALA A 14 -5.41 11.29 0.36
C ALA A 14 -5.00 10.15 1.29
N TYR A 15 -3.72 10.09 1.67
CA TYR A 15 -3.25 9.09 2.60
C TYR A 15 -2.08 9.61 3.44
N TYR A 16 -1.92 8.99 4.60
CA TYR A 16 -0.78 9.18 5.49
C TYR A 16 -0.10 7.85 5.66
N CYS A 17 1.21 7.89 5.84
CA CYS A 17 1.98 6.69 6.07
C CYS A 17 2.77 6.77 7.37
N PHE A 18 2.90 5.62 8.03
CA PHE A 18 3.84 5.42 9.13
C PHE A 18 4.94 4.45 8.69
N GLU A 19 6.14 4.65 9.23
CA GLU A 19 7.37 4.04 8.71
C GLU A 19 7.89 2.99 9.69
N HIS A 20 8.48 1.92 9.15
CA HIS A 20 9.25 0.95 9.92
C HIS A 20 10.72 1.39 9.94
N PRO A 21 11.27 1.88 11.06
CA PRO A 21 12.68 2.21 11.15
C PRO A 21 13.59 0.99 10.99
N GLU A 22 14.76 1.22 10.39
CA GLU A 22 15.82 0.22 10.24
C GLU A 22 16.10 -0.50 11.57
N GLY A 23 16.10 -1.84 11.54
CA GLY A 23 16.37 -2.69 12.69
C GLY A 23 15.16 -3.05 13.54
N GLN A 24 13.98 -2.45 13.30
CA GLN A 24 12.74 -2.87 13.96
C GLN A 24 12.29 -4.26 13.47
N LEU A 25 12.37 -4.48 12.15
CA LEU A 25 12.02 -5.72 11.46
C LEU A 25 13.17 -6.08 10.50
N THR A 26 13.32 -7.35 10.17
CA THR A 26 14.49 -7.85 9.43
C THR A 26 14.17 -8.50 8.09
N SER A 27 12.89 -8.76 7.81
CA SER A 27 12.46 -9.25 6.50
C SER A 27 12.68 -8.18 5.43
N LEU A 28 13.20 -8.52 4.25
CA LEU A 28 13.52 -7.53 3.20
C LEU A 28 12.32 -6.67 2.80
N GLY A 29 11.13 -7.28 2.77
CA GLY A 29 9.89 -6.57 2.46
C GLY A 29 9.36 -5.71 3.60
N ASP A 30 10.03 -5.64 4.75
CA ASP A 30 9.49 -5.03 5.98
C ASP A 30 10.53 -4.21 6.76
N ALA A 31 11.83 -4.43 6.49
CA ALA A 31 12.94 -3.88 7.27
C ALA A 31 13.06 -2.35 7.23
N VAL A 32 12.64 -1.73 6.12
CA VAL A 32 12.43 -0.28 5.98
C VAL A 32 11.13 -0.07 5.20
N GLY A 33 10.06 -0.66 5.72
CA GLY A 33 8.72 -0.62 5.13
C GLY A 33 7.94 0.64 5.50
N VAL A 34 6.80 0.80 4.83
CA VAL A 34 5.87 1.90 5.07
C VAL A 34 4.42 1.40 4.97
N ASP A 35 3.60 1.79 5.94
CA ASP A 35 2.20 1.43 6.01
C ASP A 35 1.34 2.66 5.73
N CYS A 36 0.60 2.63 4.62
CA CYS A 36 -0.16 3.77 4.12
C CYS A 36 -1.67 3.57 4.28
N VAL A 37 -2.30 4.53 4.95
CA VAL A 37 -3.72 4.53 5.32
C VAL A 37 -4.42 5.69 4.63
N ILE A 38 -5.50 5.40 3.91
CA ILE A 38 -6.35 6.44 3.29
C ILE A 38 -7.09 7.22 4.37
N HIS A 39 -7.08 8.54 4.25
CA HIS A 39 -7.74 9.46 5.16
C HIS A 39 -8.65 10.43 4.42
N LYS A 40 -9.61 11.00 5.16
CA LYS A 40 -10.45 12.11 4.70
C LYS A 40 -10.53 13.21 5.75
N PHE A 41 -10.71 14.44 5.31
CA PHE A 41 -11.12 15.55 6.16
C PHE A 41 -12.61 15.42 6.48
N VAL A 42 -12.93 15.32 7.76
CA VAL A 42 -14.28 15.32 8.32
C VAL A 42 -14.34 16.36 9.42
N ASP A 43 -15.21 17.35 9.26
CA ASP A 43 -15.30 18.53 10.13
C ASP A 43 -13.97 19.28 10.27
N GLY A 44 -13.17 19.32 9.19
CA GLY A 44 -11.85 19.96 9.16
C GLY A 44 -10.70 19.12 9.75
N TRP A 45 -10.96 17.89 10.22
CA TRP A 45 -9.96 17.01 10.80
C TRP A 45 -9.67 15.81 9.91
N MET A 46 -8.40 15.42 9.80
CA MET A 46 -8.04 14.17 9.13
C MET A 46 -8.49 12.96 9.95
N ARG A 47 -9.23 12.06 9.32
CA ARG A 47 -9.73 10.80 9.90
C ARG A 47 -9.52 9.65 8.93
N ALA A 48 -9.10 8.50 9.44
CA ALA A 48 -8.96 7.26 8.65
C ALA A 48 -10.28 6.50 8.48
N TYR A 49 -11.24 6.73 9.38
CA TYR A 49 -12.52 6.02 9.42
C TYR A 49 -13.68 6.93 9.85
N LYS A 50 -14.91 6.45 9.64
CA LYS A 50 -16.16 7.02 10.17
C LYS A 50 -16.61 6.24 11.42
N GLY A 51 -17.51 6.83 12.21
CA GLY A 51 -18.04 6.14 13.39
C GLY A 51 -16.95 5.80 14.40
N ASP A 52 -16.94 4.56 14.89
CA ASP A 52 -15.98 4.05 15.87
C ASP A 52 -14.84 3.21 15.27
N GLY A 53 -14.85 2.95 13.96
CA GLY A 53 -13.79 2.23 13.26
C GLY A 53 -13.71 0.73 13.56
N THR A 54 -14.73 0.16 14.22
CA THR A 54 -14.71 -1.24 14.67
C THR A 54 -15.02 -2.25 13.56
N GLN A 55 -15.53 -1.79 12.43
CA GLN A 55 -15.78 -2.58 11.22
C GLN A 55 -14.87 -2.14 10.09
N ASN A 56 -14.48 -3.04 9.19
CA ASN A 56 -13.59 -2.68 8.08
C ASN A 56 -14.24 -1.61 7.18
N GLU A 57 -15.55 -1.69 6.96
CA GLU A 57 -16.36 -0.76 6.17
C GLU A 57 -16.44 0.66 6.76
N ASP A 58 -15.96 0.84 7.99
CA ASP A 58 -15.80 2.16 8.59
C ASP A 58 -14.57 2.90 8.05
N TRP A 59 -13.55 2.19 7.60
CA TRP A 59 -12.30 2.76 7.14
C TRP A 59 -12.44 3.24 5.70
N TYR A 60 -12.02 4.48 5.43
CA TYR A 60 -12.15 5.08 4.11
C TYR A 60 -11.32 4.36 3.04
N GLY A 61 -10.29 3.64 3.45
CA GLY A 61 -9.47 2.82 2.56
C GLY A 61 -10.05 1.44 2.26
N TRP A 62 -11.02 0.92 3.01
CA TRP A 62 -11.50 -0.46 2.79
C TRP A 62 -12.05 -0.65 1.37
N GLY A 63 -11.46 -1.57 0.61
CA GLY A 63 -11.84 -1.83 -0.78
C GLY A 63 -11.40 -0.78 -1.81
N ALA A 64 -10.64 0.24 -1.40
CA ALA A 64 -10.08 1.23 -2.30
C ALA A 64 -9.03 0.59 -3.21
N ASP A 65 -8.87 1.13 -4.43
CA ASP A 65 -7.94 0.60 -5.41
C ASP A 65 -6.49 0.84 -4.98
N VAL A 66 -5.65 -0.18 -5.18
CA VAL A 66 -4.20 -0.14 -4.99
C VAL A 66 -3.54 -0.06 -6.37
N LEU A 67 -2.64 0.90 -6.53
CA LEU A 67 -2.00 1.22 -7.81
C LEU A 67 -0.58 0.68 -7.89
N ALA A 68 -0.18 0.16 -9.05
CA ALA A 68 1.16 -0.39 -9.30
C ALA A 68 2.26 0.66 -9.06
N PRO A 69 3.39 0.27 -8.43
CA PRO A 69 4.44 1.20 -8.02
C PRO A 69 5.21 1.80 -9.20
N PHE A 70 5.29 1.06 -10.31
CA PHE A 70 6.11 1.38 -11.46
C PHE A 70 5.76 0.48 -12.65
N ASP A 71 6.38 0.74 -13.79
CA ASP A 71 6.38 -0.19 -14.92
C ASP A 71 7.23 -1.43 -14.57
N GLY A 72 6.61 -2.60 -14.57
CA GLY A 72 7.26 -3.81 -14.07
C GLY A 72 6.49 -5.09 -14.36
N ILE A 73 6.96 -6.17 -13.73
CA ILE A 73 6.35 -7.50 -13.80
C ILE A 73 5.82 -7.88 -12.42
N VAL A 74 4.65 -8.50 -12.39
CA VAL A 74 4.13 -9.19 -11.20
C VAL A 74 4.94 -10.49 -11.01
N ALA A 75 5.92 -10.47 -10.12
CA ALA A 75 6.84 -11.58 -9.89
C ALA A 75 6.20 -12.73 -9.12
N ASP A 76 5.35 -12.42 -8.14
CA ASP A 76 4.64 -13.41 -7.34
C ASP A 76 3.38 -12.82 -6.71
N ILE A 77 2.42 -13.69 -6.40
CA ILE A 77 1.19 -13.36 -5.69
C ILE A 77 0.97 -14.42 -4.62
N TYR A 78 0.62 -13.98 -3.42
CA TYR A 78 0.12 -14.84 -2.36
C TYR A 78 -1.26 -14.34 -1.91
N VAL A 79 -2.22 -15.24 -1.77
CA VAL A 79 -3.58 -14.91 -1.32
C VAL A 79 -3.86 -15.56 0.01
N ASN A 80 -4.19 -14.74 1.00
CA ASN A 80 -4.78 -15.14 2.28
C ASN A 80 -6.27 -14.78 2.26
N PRO A 81 -7.19 -15.77 2.30
CA PRO A 81 -8.63 -15.51 2.26
C PRO A 81 -9.19 -14.99 3.60
N THR A 82 -8.41 -15.00 4.67
CA THR A 82 -8.86 -14.63 6.01
C THR A 82 -8.81 -13.12 6.21
N THR A 83 -9.97 -12.50 6.39
CA THR A 83 -10.09 -11.07 6.72
C THR A 83 -10.12 -10.88 8.24
N ASN A 84 -9.29 -9.96 8.73
CA ASN A 84 -9.25 -9.56 10.13
C ASN A 84 -10.39 -8.58 10.46
N LYS A 85 -10.72 -8.50 11.74
CA LYS A 85 -11.55 -7.42 12.29
C LYS A 85 -10.63 -6.30 12.83
N PRO A 86 -10.94 -5.01 12.60
CA PRO A 86 -10.15 -3.92 13.17
C PRO A 86 -9.88 -4.07 14.68
N GLY A 87 -8.65 -3.77 15.10
CA GLY A 87 -8.14 -3.98 16.46
C GLY A 87 -7.53 -5.37 16.70
N HIS A 88 -7.89 -6.38 15.91
CA HIS A 88 -7.43 -7.76 16.02
C HIS A 88 -6.69 -8.19 14.75
N PHE A 89 -5.75 -9.13 14.87
CA PHE A 89 -5.05 -9.66 13.70
C PHE A 89 -4.82 -11.16 13.84
N GLU A 90 -4.74 -11.85 12.71
CA GLU A 90 -4.31 -13.23 12.63
C GLU A 90 -2.80 -13.34 12.46
N GLN A 91 -2.17 -14.27 13.18
CA GLN A 91 -0.71 -14.52 13.08
C GLN A 91 -0.39 -15.36 11.84
N SER A 92 -0.65 -14.80 10.67
CA SER A 92 -0.46 -15.47 9.37
C SER A 92 0.12 -14.52 8.33
N ARG A 93 0.65 -15.09 7.24
CA ARG A 93 1.12 -14.31 6.10
C ARG A 93 -0.05 -13.55 5.49
N ALA A 94 0.10 -12.25 5.27
CA ALA A 94 -0.89 -11.44 4.58
C ALA A 94 -0.94 -11.76 3.07
N SER A 95 -2.07 -11.54 2.43
CA SER A 95 -2.15 -11.44 0.96
C SER A 95 -1.14 -10.41 0.47
N ALA A 96 -0.45 -10.71 -0.61
CA ALA A 96 0.63 -9.89 -1.11
C ALA A 96 0.86 -10.01 -2.62
N ILE A 97 1.34 -8.92 -3.23
CA ILE A 97 1.89 -8.89 -4.60
C ILE A 97 3.35 -8.48 -4.53
N HIS A 98 4.20 -9.20 -5.24
CA HIS A 98 5.61 -8.88 -5.43
C HIS A 98 5.81 -8.37 -6.85
N PHE A 99 6.44 -7.21 -6.99
CA PHE A 99 6.78 -6.60 -8.28
C PHE A 99 8.28 -6.62 -8.52
N THR A 100 8.70 -6.72 -9.78
CA THR A 100 10.07 -6.48 -10.23
C THR A 100 10.07 -5.32 -11.23
N HIS A 101 10.93 -4.34 -11.00
CA HIS A 101 11.05 -3.16 -11.86
C HIS A 101 11.66 -3.54 -13.22
N ASN A 102 11.19 -2.93 -14.31
CA ASN A 102 11.69 -3.27 -15.65
C ASN A 102 13.09 -2.71 -15.95
N CYS A 103 13.50 -1.63 -15.28
CA CYS A 103 14.79 -0.98 -15.54
C CYS A 103 15.94 -1.42 -14.62
N ASP A 104 15.64 -2.03 -13.47
CA ASP A 104 16.62 -2.45 -12.49
C ASP A 104 16.12 -3.61 -11.63
N GLU A 105 17.00 -4.26 -10.88
CA GLU A 105 16.66 -5.37 -9.97
C GLU A 105 15.95 -4.88 -8.69
N THR A 106 15.17 -3.80 -8.75
CA THR A 106 14.35 -3.36 -7.63
C THR A 106 13.09 -4.18 -7.55
N HIS A 107 12.75 -4.55 -6.33
CA HIS A 107 11.51 -5.22 -6.00
C HIS A 107 10.68 -4.34 -5.07
N VAL A 108 9.36 -4.44 -5.22
CA VAL A 108 8.38 -3.84 -4.30
C VAL A 108 7.41 -4.93 -3.86
N LEU A 109 7.11 -4.95 -2.57
CA LEU A 109 6.10 -5.80 -1.95
C LEU A 109 4.91 -4.93 -1.55
N TYR A 110 3.72 -5.31 -1.96
CA TYR A 110 2.47 -4.83 -1.39
C TYR A 110 1.84 -5.93 -0.54
N ALA A 111 1.41 -5.61 0.67
CA ALA A 111 0.76 -6.55 1.58
C ALA A 111 -0.52 -5.98 2.21
N HIS A 112 -1.29 -6.86 2.86
CA HIS A 112 -2.62 -6.60 3.44
C HIS A 112 -3.69 -6.25 2.39
N ILE A 113 -3.50 -6.71 1.17
CA ILE A 113 -4.42 -6.48 0.05
C ILE A 113 -5.55 -7.52 -0.02
N MET A 114 -6.57 -7.24 -0.81
CA MET A 114 -7.62 -8.19 -1.22
C MET A 114 -7.96 -7.98 -2.70
N ASP A 115 -8.83 -8.83 -3.25
CA ASP A 115 -9.34 -8.72 -4.63
C ASP A 115 -8.23 -8.39 -5.65
N VAL A 116 -7.22 -9.25 -5.71
CA VAL A 116 -6.07 -9.09 -6.63
C VAL A 116 -6.58 -9.10 -8.07
N CYS A 117 -6.23 -8.06 -8.83
CA CYS A 117 -6.73 -7.78 -10.18
C CYS A 117 -5.72 -8.11 -11.28
N VAL A 118 -4.57 -8.70 -10.93
CA VAL A 118 -3.47 -9.04 -11.83
C VAL A 118 -3.01 -10.48 -11.62
N GLU A 119 -2.27 -11.02 -12.59
CA GLU A 119 -1.75 -12.38 -12.53
C GLU A 119 -0.22 -12.43 -12.46
N LYS A 120 0.32 -13.53 -11.94
CA LYS A 120 1.78 -13.76 -11.92
C LYS A 120 2.33 -13.79 -13.35
N GLY A 121 3.38 -13.03 -13.60
CA GLY A 121 4.00 -12.86 -14.92
C GLY A 121 3.42 -11.72 -15.75
N GLU A 122 2.34 -11.08 -15.28
CA GLU A 122 1.73 -9.94 -15.97
C GLU A 122 2.65 -8.71 -15.95
N GLN A 123 2.66 -7.98 -17.07
CA GLN A 123 3.29 -6.67 -17.17
C GLN A 123 2.31 -5.60 -16.69
N VAL A 124 2.73 -4.80 -15.72
CA VAL A 124 1.95 -3.68 -15.18
C VAL A 124 2.55 -2.35 -15.56
N LYS A 125 1.69 -1.34 -15.70
CA LYS A 125 2.10 0.06 -15.84
C LYS A 125 1.99 0.79 -14.51
N ALA A 126 2.91 1.74 -14.27
CA ALA A 126 2.83 2.62 -13.11
C ALA A 126 1.43 3.25 -13.01
N GLY A 127 0.78 3.14 -11.86
CA GLY A 127 -0.58 3.66 -11.66
C GLY A 127 -1.72 2.74 -12.11
N GLN A 128 -1.44 1.56 -12.70
CA GLN A 128 -2.45 0.54 -13.00
C GLN A 128 -3.05 -0.02 -11.70
N VAL A 129 -4.36 -0.25 -11.65
CA VAL A 129 -5.00 -0.93 -10.51
C VAL A 129 -4.55 -2.40 -10.48
N VAL A 130 -4.02 -2.85 -9.34
CA VAL A 130 -3.48 -4.22 -9.16
C VAL A 130 -4.19 -5.03 -8.09
N ALA A 131 -4.83 -4.36 -7.13
CA ALA A 131 -5.59 -4.99 -6.05
C ALA A 131 -6.49 -3.97 -5.39
N LYS A 132 -7.14 -4.38 -4.31
CA LYS A 132 -7.84 -3.51 -3.37
C LYS A 132 -7.19 -3.55 -1.99
N VAL A 133 -7.35 -2.49 -1.22
CA VAL A 133 -6.95 -2.43 0.19
C VAL A 133 -7.77 -3.44 0.98
N GLY A 134 -7.09 -4.34 1.68
CA GLY A 134 -7.70 -5.33 2.56
C GLY A 134 -7.30 -5.11 4.03
N ASN A 135 -7.48 -6.16 4.82
CA ASN A 135 -7.10 -6.23 6.23
C ASN A 135 -6.93 -7.71 6.60
N ASN A 136 -5.72 -8.26 6.43
CA ASN A 136 -5.42 -9.67 6.66
C ASN A 136 -3.97 -9.86 7.12
N GLY A 137 -3.63 -11.03 7.66
CA GLY A 137 -2.32 -11.30 8.25
C GLY A 137 -2.03 -10.41 9.46
N PHE A 138 -0.80 -9.93 9.63
CA PHE A 138 -0.37 -9.06 10.74
C PHE A 138 -0.91 -7.60 10.66
N SER A 139 -2.15 -7.40 10.21
CA SER A 139 -2.80 -6.10 10.08
C SER A 139 -3.91 -5.92 11.10
N ARG A 140 -3.94 -4.76 11.78
CA ARG A 140 -5.00 -4.41 12.75
C ARG A 140 -6.10 -3.52 12.19
N HIS A 141 -5.99 -3.04 10.96
CA HIS A 141 -6.99 -2.20 10.30
C HIS A 141 -6.71 -2.12 8.80
N PRO A 142 -7.68 -1.73 7.97
CA PRO A 142 -7.44 -1.53 6.53
C PRO A 142 -6.29 -0.56 6.23
N HIS A 143 -5.27 -1.04 5.52
CA HIS A 143 -4.12 -0.26 5.03
C HIS A 143 -3.35 -1.07 3.97
N LEU A 144 -2.37 -0.42 3.33
CA LEU A 144 -1.40 -1.07 2.45
C LEU A 144 -0.03 -0.99 3.10
N HIS A 145 0.60 -2.14 3.29
CA HIS A 145 2.02 -2.21 3.63
C HIS A 145 2.85 -2.24 2.36
N ILE A 146 3.97 -1.51 2.35
CA ILE A 146 4.90 -1.41 1.23
C ILE A 146 6.33 -1.64 1.71
N GLY A 147 6.98 -2.63 1.11
CA GLY A 147 8.42 -2.84 1.23
C GLY A 147 9.13 -2.69 -0.10
N ALA A 148 10.38 -2.27 -0.10
CA ALA A 148 11.20 -2.23 -1.30
C ALA A 148 12.64 -2.68 -1.01
N TRP A 149 13.27 -3.34 -1.97
CA TRP A 149 14.67 -3.73 -1.86
C TRP A 149 15.33 -3.85 -3.25
N ARG A 150 16.66 -3.71 -3.29
CA ARG A 150 17.49 -3.99 -4.47
C ARG A 150 18.75 -4.71 -4.02
N ASN A 151 19.09 -5.84 -4.65
CA ASN A 151 20.28 -6.64 -4.33
C ASN A 151 20.38 -6.98 -2.82
N ASN A 152 19.27 -7.40 -2.21
CA ASN A 152 19.13 -7.66 -0.76
C ASN A 152 19.40 -6.45 0.16
N VAL A 153 19.37 -5.22 -0.36
CA VAL A 153 19.44 -4.00 0.44
C VAL A 153 18.04 -3.39 0.50
N PRO A 154 17.42 -3.27 1.69
CA PRO A 154 16.17 -2.54 1.86
C PRO A 154 16.29 -1.09 1.38
N LEU A 155 15.21 -0.59 0.78
CA LEU A 155 15.10 0.77 0.27
C LEU A 155 13.96 1.49 0.99
N GLN A 156 14.24 2.70 1.47
CA GLN A 156 13.22 3.60 1.95
C GLN A 156 12.30 4.01 0.79
N VAL A 157 11.00 3.86 0.99
CA VAL A 157 10.00 4.18 -0.02
C VAL A 157 9.61 5.65 0.06
N ARG A 158 9.62 6.32 -1.08
CA ARG A 158 9.10 7.67 -1.31
C ARG A 158 8.13 7.66 -2.49
N PHE A 159 7.27 8.66 -2.56
CA PHE A 159 6.24 8.76 -3.60
C PHE A 159 6.52 9.95 -4.52
N ASP A 160 6.25 9.79 -5.81
CA ASP A 160 6.34 10.88 -6.79
C ASP A 160 5.26 11.93 -6.50
N LEU A 161 5.68 13.01 -5.85
CA LEU A 161 4.80 14.13 -5.48
C LEU A 161 4.29 14.91 -6.69
N SER A 162 4.99 14.87 -7.83
CA SER A 162 4.53 15.53 -9.06
C SER A 162 3.35 14.78 -9.67
N LEU A 163 3.39 13.44 -9.67
CA LEU A 163 2.26 12.62 -10.09
C LEU A 163 1.10 12.71 -9.11
N MET A 164 1.41 12.71 -7.82
CA MET A 164 0.42 12.90 -6.76
C MET A 164 -0.33 14.23 -6.95
N GLY A 165 0.37 15.35 -7.18
CA GLY A 165 -0.24 16.65 -7.47
C GLY A 165 -1.12 16.67 -8.72
N LYS A 166 -0.77 15.89 -9.76
CA LYS A 166 -1.60 15.74 -10.97
C LYS A 166 -2.88 14.95 -10.69
N GLN A 167 -2.80 13.84 -9.94
CA GLN A 167 -3.97 13.09 -9.50
C GLN A 167 -4.90 14.00 -8.69
N PHE A 168 -4.33 14.80 -7.78
CA PHE A 168 -5.08 15.71 -6.94
C PHE A 168 -5.83 16.77 -7.75
N SER A 169 -5.17 17.31 -8.77
CA SER A 169 -5.79 18.26 -9.70
C SER A 169 -6.90 17.64 -10.55
N ALA A 170 -6.75 16.36 -10.93
CA ALA A 170 -7.69 15.67 -11.82
C ALA A 170 -8.96 15.19 -11.09
N TYR A 171 -8.83 14.68 -9.86
CA TYR A 171 -9.96 14.13 -9.11
C TYR A 171 -10.69 15.18 -8.25
N GLY A 172 -10.08 16.35 -8.05
CA GLY A 172 -10.59 17.42 -7.21
C GLY A 172 -10.63 17.04 -5.72
N GLU A 173 -11.14 17.96 -4.92
CA GLU A 173 -11.14 17.83 -3.47
C GLU A 173 -12.09 16.71 -2.96
N GLY A 174 -13.06 16.25 -3.75
CA GLY A 174 -14.06 15.27 -3.30
C GLY A 174 -13.53 13.91 -2.84
N ARG A 175 -12.28 13.56 -3.16
CA ARG A 175 -11.61 12.34 -2.63
C ARG A 175 -10.96 12.52 -1.27
N TYR A 176 -10.77 13.77 -0.85
CA TYR A 176 -10.24 14.18 0.45
C TYR A 176 -11.35 14.50 1.44
N TYR A 177 -12.41 15.10 0.95
CA TYR A 177 -13.51 15.52 1.80
C TYR A 177 -14.62 14.48 1.76
N LYS A 178 -15.36 14.40 2.85
CA LYS A 178 -16.63 13.68 2.93
C LYS A 178 -17.65 14.56 3.60
#